data_AF-G2I6Z7-F1
#
_entry.id   AF-G2I6Z7-F1
#
_cell.length_a   1.000
_cell.length_b   1.000
_cell.length_c   1.000
_cell.angle_alpha   90.00
_cell.angle_beta   90.00
_cell.angle_gamma   90.00
#
_symmetry.space_group_name_H-M   'P 1'
#
loop_
_entity.id
_entity.type
_entity.pdbx_description
1 polymer ?
#
loop_
_entity_poly.entity_id
_entity_poly.type
_entity_poly.pdbx_seq_one_letter_code
_entity_poly.pdbx_strand_id
1 'polypeptide(L)'
;MQDPYLPDGCTPADIDARFASDEPPWVAHHVRQLQQYLCYLATIRAELAAVRFEGPYDTCDIVAALDGEMESAREAIAHPLPA
;
A
#
# COMPACT_ATOMS: atom_id res chain seq x y z
N MET A 1 -0.97 -27.71 -30.20
CA MET A 1 0.03 -28.76 -29.90
C MET A 1 -0.09 -29.01 -28.40
N GLN A 2 -0.64 -30.16 -27.99
CA GLN A 2 -0.78 -30.50 -26.57
C GLN A 2 0.61 -30.82 -26.02
N ASP A 3 0.93 -30.26 -24.86
CA ASP A 3 2.15 -30.60 -24.14
C ASP A 3 2.06 -32.05 -23.64
N PRO A 4 2.98 -32.95 -24.04
CA PRO A 4 2.94 -34.36 -23.66
C PRO A 4 3.19 -34.59 -22.16
N TYR A 5 3.61 -33.58 -21.40
CA TYR A 5 3.84 -33.65 -19.97
C TYR A 5 2.63 -33.18 -19.14
N LEU A 6 1.57 -32.68 -19.78
CA LEU A 6 0.34 -32.25 -19.14
C LEU A 6 -0.66 -33.43 -19.09
N PRO A 7 -1.28 -33.72 -17.92
CA PRO A 7 -2.36 -34.71 -17.83
C PRO A 7 -3.53 -34.38 -18.76
N ASP A 8 -4.25 -35.41 -19.22
CA ASP A 8 -5.43 -35.22 -20.07
C ASP A 8 -6.44 -34.26 -19.43
N GLY A 9 -6.79 -33.20 -20.15
CA GLY A 9 -7.71 -32.16 -19.69
C GLY A 9 -7.07 -30.98 -18.94
N CYS A 10 -5.76 -31.02 -18.66
CA CYS A 10 -5.02 -29.87 -18.13
C CYS A 10 -4.39 -29.05 -19.28
N THR A 11 -4.58 -27.74 -19.22
CA THR A 11 -3.88 -26.76 -20.04
C THR A 11 -2.72 -26.14 -19.26
N PRO A 12 -1.73 -25.51 -19.93
CA PRO A 12 -0.68 -24.75 -19.24
C PRO A 12 -1.24 -23.67 -18.29
N ALA A 13 -2.36 -23.03 -18.65
CA ALA A 13 -3.04 -22.05 -17.81
C ALA A 13 -3.56 -22.65 -16.49
N ASP A 14 -3.91 -23.94 -16.46
CA ASP A 14 -4.33 -24.64 -15.24
C ASP A 14 -3.15 -24.91 -14.30
N ILE A 15 -1.93 -25.02 -14.83
CA ILE A 15 -0.71 -25.08 -14.02
C ILE A 15 -0.41 -23.69 -13.45
N ASP A 16 -0.43 -22.66 -14.29
CA ASP A 16 -0.14 -21.28 -13.89
C ASP A 16 -1.14 -20.78 -12.82
N ALA A 17 -2.42 -21.14 -12.94
CA ALA A 17 -3.45 -20.82 -11.96
C ALA A 17 -3.21 -21.42 -10.57
N ARG A 18 -2.49 -22.56 -10.47
CA ARG A 18 -2.13 -23.17 -9.17
C ARG A 18 -0.99 -22.43 -8.46
N PHE A 19 -0.25 -21.62 -9.20
CA PHE A 19 0.77 -20.72 -8.67
C PHE A 19 0.27 -19.26 -8.60
N ALA A 20 -0.99 -19.00 -8.99
CA ALA A 20 -1.63 -17.73 -8.73
C ALA A 20 -1.67 -17.56 -7.20
N SER A 21 -0.95 -16.57 -6.70
CA SER A 21 -0.91 -16.27 -5.28
C SER A 21 -2.31 -15.87 -4.87
N ASP A 22 -3.01 -16.71 -4.12
CA ASP A 22 -3.97 -16.18 -3.15
C ASP A 22 -3.20 -15.11 -2.37
N GLU A 23 -3.73 -13.88 -2.39
CA GLU A 23 -3.08 -12.76 -1.73
C GLU A 23 -2.90 -13.15 -0.24
N PRO A 24 -1.66 -13.11 0.30
CA PRO A 24 -1.43 -13.61 1.64
C PRO A 24 -2.35 -12.91 2.66
N PRO A 25 -2.89 -13.62 3.67
CA PRO A 25 -3.83 -13.01 4.64
C PRO A 25 -3.26 -11.79 5.39
N TRP A 26 -1.93 -11.66 5.48
CA TRP A 26 -1.28 -10.50 6.07
C TRP A 26 -1.48 -9.21 5.26
N VAL A 27 -1.65 -9.31 3.93
CA VAL A 27 -1.78 -8.15 3.04
C VAL A 27 -3.03 -7.36 3.36
N ALA A 28 -4.19 -8.03 3.50
CA ALA A 28 -5.44 -7.38 3.86
C ALA A 28 -5.36 -6.67 5.22
N HIS A 29 -4.67 -7.29 6.20
CA HIS A 29 -4.44 -6.66 7.49
C HIS A 29 -3.53 -5.43 7.38
N HIS A 30 -2.43 -5.54 6.64
CA HIS A 30 -1.46 -4.48 6.45
C HIS A 30 -2.05 -3.28 5.70
N VAL A 31 -2.78 -3.52 4.61
CA VAL A 31 -3.50 -2.49 3.86
C VAL A 31 -4.48 -1.73 4.76
N ARG A 32 -5.23 -2.44 5.61
CA ARG A 32 -6.13 -1.81 6.58
C ARG A 32 -5.38 -0.91 7.58
N GLN A 33 -4.22 -1.34 8.07
CA GLN A 33 -3.39 -0.52 8.96
C GLN A 33 -2.90 0.75 8.26
N LEU A 34 -2.41 0.63 7.03
CA LEU A 34 -1.97 1.78 6.22
C LEU A 34 -3.11 2.76 5.93
N GLN A 35 -4.31 2.27 5.65
CA GLN A 35 -5.50 3.12 5.48
C GLN A 35 -5.85 3.88 6.76
N GLN A 36 -5.77 3.23 7.93
CA GLN A 36 -5.99 3.89 9.22
C GLN A 36 -4.91 4.95 9.49
N TYR A 37 -3.66 4.63 9.16
CA TYR A 37 -2.54 5.55 9.28
C TYR A 37 -2.71 6.78 8.37
N LEU A 38 -3.15 6.60 7.12
CA LEU A 38 -3.47 7.70 6.21
C LEU A 38 -4.57 8.63 6.77
N CYS A 39 -5.63 8.07 7.34
CA CYS A 39 -6.68 8.85 7.98
C CYS A 39 -6.15 9.69 9.15
N TYR A 40 -5.26 9.09 9.95
CA TYR A 40 -4.61 9.79 11.06
C TYR A 40 -3.70 10.93 10.59
N LEU A 41 -2.84 10.68 9.59
CA LEU A 41 -1.99 11.71 8.99
C LEU A 41 -2.81 12.84 8.37
N ALA A 42 -3.91 12.53 7.67
CA ALA A 42 -4.78 13.53 7.09
C ALA A 42 -5.40 14.46 8.16
N THR A 43 -5.71 13.92 9.34
CA THR A 43 -6.26 14.68 10.46
C THR A 43 -5.21 15.64 11.01
N ILE A 44 -4.00 15.14 11.30
CA ILE A 44 -2.88 15.97 11.79
C ILE A 44 -2.54 17.07 10.79
N ARG A 45 -2.47 16.72 9.50
CA ARG A 45 -2.18 17.67 8.43
C ARG A 45 -3.21 18.81 8.38
N ALA A 46 -4.49 18.49 8.52
CA ALA A 46 -5.56 19.51 8.54
C ALA A 46 -5.44 20.43 9.77
N GLU A 47 -5.15 19.87 10.94
CA GLU A 47 -4.94 20.64 12.17
C GLU A 47 -3.73 21.57 12.05
N LEU A 48 -2.60 21.07 11.54
CA LEU A 48 -1.37 21.86 11.39
C LEU A 48 -1.49 22.92 10.29
N ALA A 49 -2.16 22.62 9.18
CA ALA A 49 -2.40 23.61 8.12
C ALA A 49 -3.25 24.80 8.60
N ALA A 50 -4.10 24.61 9.62
CA ALA A 50 -4.90 25.66 10.21
C ALA A 50 -4.13 26.53 11.23
N VAL A 51 -2.96 26.10 11.67
CA VAL A 51 -2.15 26.77 12.70
C VAL A 51 -0.89 27.36 12.08
N ARG A 52 -0.65 28.66 12.30
CA ARG A 52 0.67 29.25 12.00
C ARG A 52 1.63 28.95 13.14
N PHE A 53 2.62 28.11 12.89
CA PHE A 53 3.74 27.90 13.78
C PHE A 53 4.85 28.92 13.52
N GLU A 54 5.33 29.55 14.60
CA GLU A 54 6.57 30.33 14.60
C GLU A 54 7.67 29.47 15.24
N GLY A 55 8.58 28.95 14.42
CA GLY A 55 9.66 28.04 14.82
C GLY A 55 10.75 27.92 13.74
N PRO A 56 11.80 27.11 13.96
CA PRO A 56 12.88 26.95 12.99
C PRO A 56 12.46 26.26 11.68
N TYR A 57 11.32 25.56 11.71
CA TYR A 57 10.63 25.03 10.54
C TYR A 57 9.33 25.82 10.39
N ASP A 58 9.02 26.25 9.18
CA ASP A 58 7.73 26.88 8.95
C ASP A 58 6.62 25.81 8.83
N THR A 59 5.37 26.25 8.92
CA THR A 59 4.22 25.33 8.80
C THR A 59 4.20 24.61 7.44
N CYS A 60 4.76 25.22 6.39
CA CYS A 60 4.81 24.62 5.07
C CYS A 60 5.77 23.43 5.04
N ASP A 61 6.93 23.52 5.69
CA ASP A 61 7.89 22.42 5.80
C ASP A 61 7.26 21.18 6.46
N ILE A 62 6.54 21.39 7.57
CA ILE A 62 5.90 20.32 8.32
C ILE A 62 4.76 19.67 7.51
N VAL A 63 3.94 20.48 6.85
CA VAL A 63 2.86 19.98 5.98
C VAL A 63 3.43 19.22 4.79
N ALA A 64 4.51 19.70 4.18
CA ALA A 64 5.16 19.03 3.05
C ALA A 64 5.76 17.67 3.45
N ALA A 65 6.37 17.57 4.65
CA ALA A 65 6.84 16.30 5.18
C ALA A 65 5.68 15.30 5.38
N LEU A 66 4.56 15.75 5.93
CA LEU A 66 3.36 14.92 6.08
C LEU A 66 2.79 14.47 4.74
N ASP A 67 2.80 15.34 3.73
CA ASP A 67 2.38 14.98 2.37
C ASP A 67 3.27 13.87 1.78
N GLY A 68 4.59 13.89 2.04
CA GLY A 68 5.51 12.83 1.63
C GLY A 68 5.26 11.48 2.33
N GLU A 69 4.97 11.50 3.63
CA GLU A 69 4.60 10.30 4.39
C GLU A 69 3.27 9.71 3.90
N MET A 70 2.29 10.57 3.61
CA MET A 70 1.02 10.14 3.03
C MET A 70 1.21 9.51 1.65
N GLU A 71 2.13 10.02 0.83
CA GLU A 71 2.41 9.41 -0.47
C GLU A 71 3.07 8.04 -0.33
N SER A 72 4.08 7.93 0.54
CA SER A 72 4.74 6.66 0.85
C SER A 72 3.74 5.59 1.33
N ALA A 73 2.78 5.97 2.17
CA ALA A 73 1.73 5.06 2.62
C ALA A 73 0.74 4.66 1.50
N ARG A 74 0.46 5.54 0.53
CA ARG A 74 -0.35 5.18 -0.65
C ARG A 74 0.40 4.22 -1.57
N GLU A 75 1.69 4.44 -1.79
CA GLU A 75 2.54 3.53 -2.57
C GLU A 75 2.59 2.15 -1.92
N ALA A 76 2.72 2.07 -0.59
CA ALA A 76 2.71 0.82 0.16
C ALA A 76 1.35 0.09 0.12
N ILE A 77 0.23 0.82 -0.01
CA ILE A 77 -1.09 0.20 -0.26
C ILE A 77 -1.19 -0.36 -1.67
N ALA A 78 -0.65 0.34 -2.67
CA ALA A 78 -0.67 -0.10 -4.07
C ALA A 78 0.26 -1.30 -4.30
N HIS A 79 1.35 -1.36 -3.55
CA HIS A 79 2.38 -2.39 -3.64
C HIS A 79 2.78 -2.90 -2.25
N PRO A 80 1.91 -3.68 -1.58
CA PRO A 80 2.16 -4.16 -0.23
C PRO A 80 3.34 -5.14 -0.23
N LEU A 81 4.44 -4.72 0.38
CA LEU A 81 5.60 -5.56 0.63
C LEU A 81 5.54 -6.10 2.06
N PRO A 82 6.01 -7.34 2.29
CA PRO A 82 6.13 -7.86 3.65
C PRO A 82 7.05 -6.95 4.47
N ALA A 83 6.61 -6.61 5.68
CA ALA A 83 7.33 -5.79 6.64
C ALA A 83 8.56 -6.50 7.22
#